data_AF-A0A964JVI8-F1
#
_entry.id   AF-A0A964JVI8-F1
#
_cell.length_a   1.000
_cell.length_b   1.000
_cell.length_c   1.000
_cell.angle_alpha   90.00
_cell.angle_beta   90.00
_cell.angle_gamma   90.00
#
_symmetry.space_group_name_H-M   'P 1'
#
loop_
_entity.id
_entity.type
_entity.pdbx_description
1 polymer ?
#
loop_
_entity_poly.entity_id
_entity_poly.type
_entity_poly.pdbx_seq_one_letter_code
_entity_poly.pdbx_strand_id
1 'polypeptide(L)' 'MATTKIFPELPDWVFDLREQSAGVYEMTGTDKLGRSIAATGSDLDALIERCKADVHELVARVRR' A
#
# COMPACT_ATOMS: atom_id res chain seq x y z
N MET A 1 0.05 14.92 -7.03
CA MET A 1 1.41 14.39 -7.31
C MET A 1 1.50 12.98 -6.74
N ALA A 2 2.12 12.03 -7.43
CA ALA A 2 2.30 10.67 -6.91
C ALA A 2 3.61 10.59 -6.14
N THR A 3 3.58 10.06 -4.91
CA THR A 3 4.76 9.86 -4.06
C THR A 3 4.97 8.38 -3.85
N THR A 4 6.11 7.87 -4.31
CA THR A 4 6.48 6.47 -4.09
C THR A 4 7.13 6.31 -2.72
N LYS A 5 6.67 5.33 -1.94
CA LYS A 5 7.23 4.91 -0.65
C LYS A 5 7.72 3.47 -0.72
N ILE A 6 8.86 3.23 -0.08
CA ILE A 6 9.45 1.91 0.08
C ILE A 6 9.53 1.64 1.58
N PHE A 7 9.05 0.48 2.01
CA PHE A 7 9.11 0.06 3.40
C PHE A 7 10.15 -1.05 3.55
N PRO A 8 11.16 -0.91 4.43
CA PRO A 8 12.20 -1.93 4.61
C PRO A 8 11.65 -3.30 5.01
N GLU A 9 10.52 -3.34 5.73
CA GLU A 9 9.81 -4.56 6.12
C GLU A 9 9.12 -5.27 4.95
N LEU A 10 8.90 -4.58 3.82
CA LEU A 10 8.24 -5.09 2.62
C LEU A 10 9.10 -4.78 1.37
N PRO A 11 10.32 -5.34 1.27
CA PRO A 11 11.30 -4.95 0.25
C PRO A 11 10.92 -5.35 -1.19
N ASP A 12 9.98 -6.27 -1.35
CA ASP A 12 9.46 -6.68 -2.65
C ASP A 12 8.22 -5.90 -3.09
N TRP A 13 7.78 -4.94 -2.27
CA TRP A 13 6.61 -4.11 -2.53
C TRP A 13 7.00 -2.66 -2.77
N VAL A 14 6.34 -2.05 -3.74
CA VAL A 14 6.44 -0.63 -4.06
C VAL A 14 5.08 0.00 -3.80
N PHE A 15 5.05 1.10 -3.06
CA PHE A 15 3.81 1.77 -2.70
C PHE A 15 3.74 3.14 -3.36
N ASP A 16 2.68 3.41 -4.08
CA ASP A 16 2.41 4.72 -4.68
C ASP A 16 1.26 5.39 -3.94
N LEU A 17 1.55 6.53 -3.33
CA LEU A 17 0.57 7.39 -2.67
C LEU A 17 0.15 8.51 -3.64
N ARG A 18 -1.15 8.65 -3.86
CA ARG A 18 -1.75 9.66 -4.74
C ARG A 18 -2.91 10.34 -4.05
N GLU A 19 -2.95 11.67 -4.11
CA GLU A 19 -4.15 12.40 -3.71
C GLU A 19 -5.22 12.26 -4.80
N GLN A 20 -6.39 11.73 -4.41
CA GLN A 20 -7.55 11.52 -5.29
C GLN A 20 -8.49 12.72 -5.27
N SER A 21 -8.67 13.34 -4.09
CA SER A 21 -9.45 14.57 -3.90
C SER A 21 -8.93 15.33 -2.69
N ALA A 22 -9.44 16.53 -2.42
CA ALA A 22 -8.92 17.42 -1.37
C ALA A 22 -8.84 16.71 0.00
N GLY A 23 -7.63 16.33 0.41
CA GLY A 23 -7.38 15.64 1.68
C GLY A 23 -7.77 14.16 1.69
N VAL A 24 -7.99 13.54 0.52
CA VAL A 24 -8.22 12.09 0.38
C VAL A 24 -7.11 11.50 -0.47
N TYR A 25 -6.41 10.54 0.10
CA TYR A 25 -5.29 9.86 -0.51
C TYR A 25 -5.63 8.41 -0.79
N GLU A 26 -5.10 7.90 -1.89
CA GLU A 26 -5.08 6.49 -2.24
C GLU A 26 -3.64 6.01 -2.20
N MET A 27 -3.40 4.88 -1.54
CA MET A 27 -2.13 4.20 -1.56
C MET A 27 -2.28 2.85 -2.25
N THR A 28 -1.49 2.64 -3.30
CA THR A 28 -1.47 1.41 -4.08
C THR A 28 -0.15 0.70 -3.87
N GLY A 29 -0.17 -0.49 -3.29
CA GLY A 29 0.99 -1.36 -3.16
C GLY A 29 1.04 -2.35 -4.31
N THR A 30 2.18 -2.49 -4.98
CA THR A 30 2.39 -3.51 -6.02
C THR A 30 3.66 -4.30 -5.72
N ASP A 31 3.59 -5.61 -5.86
CA ASP A 31 4.74 -6.50 -5.66
C ASP A 31 5.39 -6.95 -6.99
N LYS A 32 6.60 -7.51 -6.91
CA LYS A 32 7.32 -8.03 -8.08
C LYS A 32 6.62 -9.18 -8.82
N LEU A 33 5.65 -9.85 -8.18
CA LEU A 33 4.87 -10.93 -8.77
C LEU A 33 3.60 -10.41 -9.46
N GLY A 34 3.37 -9.10 -9.50
CA GLY A 34 2.22 -8.47 -10.15
C GLY A 34 0.95 -8.48 -9.30
N ARG A 35 1.04 -8.79 -8.01
CA ARG A 35 -0.04 -8.64 -7.04
C ARG A 35 -0.12 -7.18 -6.64
N SER A 36 -1.33 -6.68 -6.49
CA SER A 36 -1.59 -5.32 -6.05
C SER A 36 -2.63 -5.27 -4.93
N ILE A 37 -2.47 -4.27 -4.08
CA ILE A 37 -3.44 -3.85 -3.08
C ILE A 37 -3.66 -2.35 -3.22
N ALA A 38 -4.83 -1.88 -2.84
CA ALA A 38 -5.13 -0.45 -2.79
C ALA A 38 -5.95 -0.14 -1.55
N ALA A 39 -5.65 0.99 -0.94
CA ALA A 39 -6.41 1.54 0.16
C ALA A 39 -6.63 3.03 -0.07
N THR A 40 -7.72 3.58 0.45
CA THR A 40 -8.05 5.01 0.36
C THR A 40 -8.36 5.54 1.75
N GLY A 41 -7.91 6.76 2.07
CA GLY A 41 -8.14 7.39 3.36
C GLY A 41 -7.67 8.83 3.40
N SER A 42 -8.14 9.58 4.39
CA SER A 42 -7.73 10.96 4.64
C SER A 42 -6.57 11.08 5.63
N ASP A 43 -6.37 10.06 6.47
CA ASP A 43 -5.25 9.94 7.39
C ASP A 43 -4.14 9.10 6.75
N LEU A 44 -3.00 9.73 6.48
CA LEU A 44 -1.87 9.09 5.80
C LEU A 44 -1.22 7.99 6.63
N ASP A 45 -1.13 8.15 7.96
CA ASP A 45 -0.49 7.17 8.82
C ASP A 45 -1.37 5.94 8.96
N ALA A 46 -2.68 6.15 9.17
CA ALA A 46 -3.65 5.05 9.19
C ALA A 46 -3.71 4.33 7.83
N LEU A 47 -3.62 5.07 6.72
CA LEU A 47 -3.60 4.51 5.37
C LEU A 47 -2.38 3.61 5.14
N ILE A 48 -1.21 4.04 5.62
CA ILE A 48 0.03 3.28 5.52
C ILE A 48 -0.08 1.97 6.30
N GLU A 49 -0.50 2.04 7.56
CA GLU A 49 -0.62 0.86 8.41
C GLU A 49 -1.67 -0.11 7.88
N ARG A 50 -2.78 0.40 7.31
CA ARG A 50 -3.78 -0.45 6.65
C ARG A 50 -3.20 -1.20 5.47
N CYS A 51 -2.48 -0.50 4.59
CA CYS A 51 -1.89 -1.09 3.40
C CYS A 51 -0.85 -2.16 3.77
N LYS A 52 -0.03 -1.93 4.81
CA LYS A 52 0.89 -2.94 5.33
C LYS A 52 0.15 -4.18 5.85
N ALA A 53 -0.92 -3.99 6.62
CA ALA A 53 -1.74 -5.09 7.13
C ALA A 53 -2.34 -5.93 5.98
N ASP A 54 -2.85 -5.27 4.94
CA ASP A 54 -3.41 -5.94 3.76
C ASP A 54 -2.32 -6.76 3.02
N VAL A 55 -1.08 -6.26 2.91
CA VAL A 55 0.05 -7.03 2.38
C VAL A 55 0.33 -8.26 3.23
N HIS A 56 0.43 -8.11 4.55
CA HIS A 56 0.68 -9.24 5.44
C HIS A 56 -0.41 -10.31 5.33
N GLU A 57 -1.67 -9.91 5.23
CA GLU A 57 -2.78 -10.83 5.05
C GLU A 57 -2.71 -11.54 3.69
N LEU A 58 -2.41 -10.80 2.61
CA LEU A 58 -2.25 -11.38 1.28
C LEU A 58 -1.11 -12.40 1.23
N VAL A 59 0.04 -12.06 1.80
CA VAL A 59 1.20 -12.96 1.89
C VAL A 59 0.87 -14.19 2.72
N ALA A 60 0.14 -14.03 3.83
CA ALA A 60 -0.31 -15.15 4.65
C ALA A 60 -1.27 -16.09 3.89
N ARG A 61 -2.17 -15.54 3.07
CA ARG A 61 -3.11 -16.31 2.23
C ARG A 61 -2.39 -17.11 1.14
N VAL A 62 -1.35 -16.55 0.52
CA VAL A 62 -0.61 -17.19 -0.59
C VAL A 62 0.32 -18.32 -0.12
N ARG A 63 0.66 -18.39 1.18
CA ARG A 63 1.54 -19.43 1.74
C ARG A 63 0.81 -20.74 2.13
N ARG A 64 -0.48 -20.90 1.80
CA ARG A 64 -1.25 -22.15 1.99
C ARG A 64 -1.35 -22.94 0.71
#